data_AF-A0A919WG00-F1
#
_entry.id   AF-A0A919WG00-F1
#
_cell.length_a   1.000
_cell.length_b   1.000
_cell.length_c   1.000
_cell.angle_alpha   90.00
_cell.angle_beta   90.00
_cell.angle_gamma   90.00
#
_symmetry.space_group_name_H-M   'P 1'
#
loop_
_entity.id
_entity.type
_entity.pdbx_description
1 polymer ?
#
loop_
_entity_poly.entity_id
_entity_poly.type
_entity_poly.pdbx_seq_one_letter_code
_entity_poly.pdbx_strand_id
1 'polypeptide(L)'
;MSKEYVYVLGFILIVGLAIGISKIGSTEQASEELGGEAVEIVVPQLNSEEREDSATMVLIGAPPMQPADHIDRWIPEQRHESCLTCHATPETTGAREIPEDHYYDNNINNPIFRDNCIQCHGQQNDTKSAFNSED
;
A
#
# COMPACT_ATOMS: atom_id res chain seq x y z
N MET A 1 -45.39 30.23 -13.26
CA MET A 1 -44.53 29.07 -12.97
C MET A 1 -43.76 29.38 -11.70
N SER A 2 -43.94 28.61 -10.62
CA SER A 2 -43.17 28.83 -9.39
C SER A 2 -41.69 28.51 -9.64
N LYS A 3 -40.78 29.24 -8.99
CA LYS A 3 -39.32 29.11 -9.16
C LYS A 3 -38.83 27.67 -8.93
N GLU A 4 -39.55 26.93 -8.09
CA GLU A 4 -39.33 25.51 -7.80
C GLU A 4 -39.40 24.63 -9.06
N TYR A 5 -40.36 24.85 -9.96
CA TYR A 5 -40.45 24.09 -11.20
C TYR A 5 -39.28 24.38 -12.15
N VAL A 6 -38.74 25.59 -12.11
CA VAL A 6 -37.56 25.96 -12.92
C VAL A 6 -36.32 25.22 -12.42
N TYR A 7 -36.14 25.09 -11.10
CA TYR A 7 -35.03 24.33 -10.52
C TYR A 7 -35.16 22.83 -10.77
N VAL A 8 -36.37 22.26 -10.66
CA VAL A 8 -36.60 20.83 -10.94
C VAL A 8 -36.35 20.51 -12.41
N LEU A 9 -36.83 21.34 -13.34
CA LEU A 9 -36.56 21.16 -14.77
C LEU A 9 -35.07 21.33 -15.10
N GLY A 10 -34.39 22.29 -14.47
CA GLY A 10 -32.94 22.47 -14.62
C GLY A 10 -32.15 21.26 -14.12
N PHE A 11 -32.51 20.71 -12.96
CA PHE A 11 -31.86 19.52 -12.40
C PHE A 11 -32.02 18.29 -13.31
N ILE A 12 -33.23 18.02 -13.80
CA ILE A 12 -33.49 16.90 -14.71
C ILE A 12 -32.68 17.04 -16.01
N LEU A 13 -32.56 18.26 -16.54
CA LEU A 13 -31.79 18.52 -17.76
C LEU A 13 -30.29 18.27 -17.54
N ILE A 14 -29.73 18.70 -16.41
CA ILE A 14 -28.32 18.48 -16.06
C ILE A 14 -28.03 16.99 -15.87
N VAL A 15 -28.88 16.27 -15.15
CA VAL A 15 -28.73 14.82 -14.93
C VAL A 15 -28.85 14.04 -16.24
N GLY A 16 -29.79 14.43 -17.11
CA GLY A 16 -29.93 13.84 -18.45
C GLY A 16 -28.69 14.04 -19.32
N LEU A 17 -28.10 15.24 -19.28
CA LEU A 17 -26.86 15.55 -19.99
C LEU A 17 -25.67 14.73 -19.46
N ALA A 18 -25.53 14.60 -18.14
CA ALA A 18 -24.46 13.83 -17.52
C ALA A 18 -24.53 12.34 -17.91
N ILE A 19 -25.72 11.73 -17.91
CA ILE A 19 -25.91 10.32 -18.31
C ILE A 19 -25.64 10.13 -19.81
N GLY A 20 -26.01 11.11 -20.64
CA GLY A 20 -25.75 11.09 -22.08
C GLY A 20 -24.26 11.11 -22.43
N ILE A 21 -23.46 11.91 -21.70
CA ILE A 21 -22.00 12.00 -21.90
C ILE A 21 -21.31 10.71 -21.46
N SER A 22 -21.77 10.06 -20.38
CA SER A 22 -21.20 8.79 -19.90
C SER A 22 -21.40 7.61 -20.86
N LYS A 23 -22.39 7.65 -21.77
CA LYS A 23 -22.57 6.61 -22.81
C LYS A 23 -21.78 6.86 -24.09
N ILE A 24 -21.35 8.09 -24.35
CA ILE A 24 -20.56 8.45 -25.53
C ILE A 24 -19.05 8.36 -25.24
N GLY A 25 -18.63 8.45 -23.98
CA GLY A 25 -17.23 8.30 -23.56
C GLY A 25 -16.73 6.84 -23.42
N SER A 26 -17.57 5.83 -23.64
CA SER A 26 -17.19 4.41 -23.49
C SER A 26 -16.97 3.66 -24.81
N THR A 27 -16.91 4.37 -25.94
CA THR A 27 -16.51 3.78 -27.23
C THR A 27 -15.20 4.39 -27.69
N GLU A 28 -14.12 3.97 -27.03
CA GLU A 28 -12.78 3.90 -27.63
C GLU A 28 -11.89 2.97 -26.76
N GLN A 29 -12.33 1.72 -26.57
CA GLN A 29 -11.35 0.64 -26.61
C GLN A 29 -11.10 0.33 -28.08
N ALA A 30 -10.28 1.18 -28.70
CA ALA A 30 -9.47 0.74 -29.81
C ALA A 30 -8.56 -0.36 -29.26
N SER A 31 -9.00 -1.61 -29.43
CA SER A 31 -8.09 -2.73 -29.53
C SER A 31 -7.22 -2.47 -30.75
N GLU A 32 -6.14 -1.71 -30.57
CA GLU A 32 -4.97 -1.89 -31.42
C GLU A 32 -4.51 -3.33 -31.17
N GLU A 33 -4.86 -4.22 -32.10
CA GLU A 33 -3.99 -5.35 -32.37
C GLU A 33 -2.61 -4.76 -32.67
N LEU A 34 -1.76 -4.73 -31.65
CA LEU A 34 -0.33 -4.69 -31.84
C LEU A 34 0.04 -6.01 -32.52
N GLY A 35 -0.14 -6.05 -33.84
CA GLY A 35 0.60 -6.92 -34.75
C GLY A 35 2.09 -6.51 -34.79
N GLY A 36 2.66 -6.25 -33.62
CA GLY A 36 4.09 -6.20 -33.41
C GLY A 36 4.54 -7.63 -33.16
N GLU A 37 5.37 -8.14 -34.07
CA GLU A 37 6.14 -9.36 -33.84
C GLU A 37 6.68 -9.32 -32.41
N ALA A 38 6.32 -10.34 -31.62
CA ALA A 38 6.75 -10.44 -30.23
C ALA A 38 8.27 -10.48 -30.21
N VAL A 39 8.91 -9.32 -30.03
CA VAL A 39 10.33 -9.28 -29.70
C VAL A 39 10.41 -9.92 -28.33
N GLU A 40 10.91 -11.15 -28.31
CA GLU A 40 11.24 -11.85 -27.08
C GLU A 40 12.26 -10.99 -26.34
N ILE A 41 11.79 -10.20 -25.38
CA ILE A 41 12.66 -9.49 -24.46
C ILE A 41 13.23 -10.58 -23.56
N VAL A 42 14.35 -11.17 -24.00
CA VAL A 42 15.16 -12.05 -23.17
C VAL A 42 15.80 -11.17 -22.10
N VAL A 43 15.07 -10.95 -21.01
CA VAL A 43 15.66 -10.44 -19.77
C VAL A 43 16.69 -11.49 -19.37
N PRO A 44 18.00 -11.17 -19.30
CA PRO A 44 19.01 -12.14 -18.90
C PRO A 44 18.68 -12.62 -17.48
N GLN A 45 18.03 -13.77 -17.37
CA GLN A 45 17.89 -14.47 -16.11
C GLN A 45 19.27 -15.02 -15.79
N LEU A 46 19.87 -14.56 -14.71
CA LEU A 46 21.11 -15.11 -14.21
C LEU A 46 20.79 -16.52 -13.69
N ASN A 47 21.02 -17.54 -14.52
CA ASN A 47 20.76 -18.96 -14.22
C ASN A 47 21.76 -19.55 -13.21
N SER A 48 22.38 -18.71 -12.38
CA SER A 48 23.48 -19.10 -11.51
C SER A 48 22.97 -19.44 -10.12
N GLU A 49 23.24 -20.67 -9.67
CA GLU A 49 23.14 -21.15 -8.27
C GLU A 49 23.98 -20.33 -7.26
N GLU A 50 24.65 -19.26 -7.72
CA GLU A 50 25.45 -18.31 -6.94
C GLU A 50 24.66 -17.10 -6.40
N ARG A 51 23.38 -16.96 -6.77
CA ARG A 51 22.55 -15.88 -6.21
C ARG A 51 22.17 -16.24 -4.78
N GLU A 52 22.57 -15.41 -3.81
CA GLU A 52 22.08 -15.57 -2.45
C GLU A 52 20.54 -15.54 -2.43
N ASP A 53 19.97 -16.43 -1.62
CA ASP A 53 18.53 -16.48 -1.43
C ASP A 53 18.02 -15.07 -1.13
N SER A 54 17.06 -14.58 -1.93
CA SER A 54 16.47 -13.27 -1.66
C SER A 54 15.87 -13.18 -0.26
N ALA A 55 15.53 -14.30 0.36
CA ALA A 55 15.12 -14.39 1.76
C ALA A 55 16.27 -14.06 2.75
N THR A 56 17.53 -14.23 2.36
CA THR A 56 18.72 -13.87 3.17
C THR A 56 19.29 -12.49 2.84
N MET A 57 18.87 -11.90 1.72
CA MET A 57 19.27 -10.53 1.35
C MET A 57 18.59 -9.48 2.24
N VAL A 58 19.26 -9.09 3.33
CA VAL A 58 18.82 -7.99 4.19
C VAL A 58 19.14 -6.65 3.52
N LEU A 59 18.10 -5.90 3.17
CA LEU A 59 18.25 -4.51 2.74
C LEU A 59 18.63 -3.64 3.96
N ILE A 60 19.84 -3.10 3.96
CA ILE A 60 20.30 -2.18 5.02
C ILE A 60 19.37 -0.96 5.04
N GLY A 61 18.74 -0.71 6.19
CA GLY A 61 17.80 0.40 6.38
C GLY A 61 16.37 0.11 5.93
N ALA A 62 16.04 -1.10 5.48
CA ALA A 62 14.65 -1.48 5.30
C ALA A 62 13.95 -1.62 6.67
N PRO A 63 12.72 -1.11 6.81
CA PRO A 63 11.94 -1.30 8.03
C PRO A 63 11.69 -2.81 8.26
N PRO A 64 11.84 -3.32 9.49
CA PRO A 64 11.50 -4.70 9.79
C PRO A 64 10.03 -4.99 9.51
N MET A 65 9.75 -6.15 8.94
CA MET A 65 8.37 -6.62 8.78
C MET A 65 7.77 -6.96 10.15
N GLN A 66 6.45 -6.81 10.26
CA GLN A 66 5.73 -7.19 11.46
C GLN A 66 5.70 -8.71 11.61
N PRO A 67 6.02 -9.24 12.81
CA PRO A 67 5.87 -10.66 13.09
C PRO A 67 4.40 -11.12 13.03
N ALA A 68 4.18 -12.42 12.94
CA ALA A 68 2.84 -13.01 12.78
C ALA A 68 1.86 -12.70 13.93
N ASP A 69 2.36 -12.35 15.12
CA ASP A 69 1.54 -11.97 16.28
C ASP A 69 1.05 -10.51 16.26
N HIS A 70 1.44 -9.74 15.24
CA HIS A 70 1.00 -8.36 15.01
C HIS A 70 -0.28 -8.24 14.16
N ILE A 71 -0.91 -9.37 13.81
CA ILE A 71 -2.21 -9.38 13.13
C ILE A 71 -3.22 -8.56 13.93
N ASP A 72 -3.95 -7.69 13.23
CA ASP A 72 -5.00 -6.81 13.77
C ASP A 72 -4.58 -5.90 14.95
N ARG A 73 -3.28 -5.68 15.16
CA ARG A 73 -2.79 -4.76 16.21
C ARG A 73 -2.92 -3.29 15.83
N TRP A 74 -2.92 -2.99 14.53
CA TRP A 74 -3.13 -1.64 14.04
C TRP A 74 -4.60 -1.23 14.17
N ILE A 75 -4.85 -0.16 14.91
CA ILE A 75 -6.18 0.46 15.03
C ILE A 75 -6.12 1.82 14.34
N PRO A 76 -6.74 1.99 13.16
CA PRO A 76 -6.63 3.23 12.36
C PRO A 76 -6.97 4.51 13.13
N GLU A 77 -7.95 4.44 14.02
CA GLU A 77 -8.42 5.58 14.82
C GLU A 77 -7.39 6.00 15.88
N GLN A 78 -6.58 5.07 16.37
CA GLN A 78 -5.55 5.31 17.39
C GLN A 78 -4.17 5.59 16.77
N ARG A 79 -3.99 5.26 15.49
CA ARG A 79 -2.73 5.39 14.76
C ARG A 79 -1.58 4.71 15.53
N HIS A 80 -0.41 5.35 15.64
CA HIS A 80 0.75 4.82 16.37
C HIS A 80 0.47 4.44 17.83
N GLU A 81 -0.51 5.02 18.51
CA GLU A 81 -0.81 4.70 19.91
C GLU A 81 -1.20 3.23 20.09
N SER A 82 -1.84 2.64 19.08
CA SER A 82 -2.15 1.21 19.07
C SER A 82 -0.89 0.33 19.13
N CYS A 83 0.20 0.77 18.52
CA CYS A 83 1.49 0.10 18.53
C CYS A 83 2.29 0.42 19.81
N LEU A 84 2.22 1.67 20.27
CA LEU A 84 2.93 2.14 21.47
C LEU A 84 2.47 1.45 22.75
N THR A 85 1.27 0.87 22.76
CA THR A 85 0.80 0.02 23.87
C THR A 85 1.83 -1.02 24.30
N CYS A 86 2.61 -1.58 23.35
CA CYS A 86 3.71 -2.48 23.66
C CYS A 86 5.08 -1.82 23.46
N HIS A 87 5.26 -1.09 22.36
CA HIS A 87 6.58 -0.56 21.97
C HIS A 87 7.10 0.58 22.85
N ALA A 88 6.23 1.25 23.63
CA ALA A 88 6.64 2.28 24.59
C ALA A 88 6.99 1.73 25.98
N THR A 89 6.73 0.44 26.24
CA THR A 89 7.02 -0.24 27.52
C THR A 89 7.73 -1.59 27.30
N PRO A 90 8.85 -1.59 26.56
CA PRO A 90 9.56 -2.81 26.13
C PRO A 90 9.97 -3.70 27.32
N GLU A 91 10.26 -3.11 28.48
CA GLU A 91 10.63 -3.82 29.71
C GLU A 91 9.52 -4.69 30.29
N THR A 92 8.25 -4.38 29.98
CA THR A 92 7.09 -5.14 30.47
C THR A 92 6.52 -6.08 29.42
N THR A 93 6.58 -5.70 28.15
CA THR A 93 5.96 -6.47 27.05
C THR A 93 6.95 -7.34 26.29
N GLY A 94 8.25 -7.09 26.43
CA GLY A 94 9.29 -7.73 25.62
C GLY A 94 9.33 -7.25 24.17
N ALA A 95 8.49 -6.28 23.80
CA ALA A 95 8.56 -5.64 22.49
C ALA A 95 9.87 -4.86 22.35
N ARG A 96 10.31 -4.65 21.11
CA ARG A 96 11.50 -3.82 20.85
C ARG A 96 11.13 -2.34 21.00
N GLU A 97 11.97 -1.57 21.68
CA GLU A 97 11.85 -0.11 21.74
C GLU A 97 11.96 0.52 20.34
N ILE A 98 11.19 1.56 20.09
CA ILE A 98 11.24 2.30 18.83
C ILE A 98 12.57 3.08 18.76
N PRO A 99 13.36 2.96 17.68
CA PRO A 99 14.61 3.71 17.57
C PRO A 99 14.37 5.22 17.39
N GLU A 100 15.40 6.02 17.69
CA GLU A 100 15.36 7.49 17.67
C GLU A 100 14.93 8.08 16.32
N ASP A 101 15.21 7.40 15.21
CA ASP A 101 14.90 7.83 13.83
C ASP A 101 13.39 7.84 13.50
N HIS A 102 12.54 7.45 14.44
CA HIS A 102 11.08 7.57 14.35
C HIS A 102 10.54 8.86 14.98
N TYR A 103 11.40 9.59 15.70
CA TYR A 103 11.07 10.80 16.44
C TYR A 103 11.65 12.03 15.76
N TYR A 104 10.98 13.18 15.89
CA TYR A 104 11.50 14.42 15.32
C TYR A 104 12.92 14.69 15.84
N ASP A 105 13.81 15.12 14.93
CA ASP A 105 15.22 15.44 15.21
C ASP A 105 16.06 14.28 15.78
N ASN A 106 15.62 13.02 15.60
CA ASN A 106 16.24 11.83 16.19
C ASN A 106 16.32 11.90 17.72
N ASN A 107 15.26 12.36 18.38
CA ASN A 107 15.21 12.48 19.84
C ASN A 107 13.96 11.79 20.38
N ILE A 108 14.15 10.73 21.18
CA ILE A 108 13.07 9.92 21.77
C ILE A 108 12.10 10.74 22.65
N ASN A 109 12.51 11.91 23.13
CA ASN A 109 11.66 12.80 23.93
C ASN A 109 10.73 13.68 23.08
N ASN A 110 10.97 13.75 21.76
CA ASN A 110 10.11 14.50 20.85
C ASN A 110 8.91 13.64 20.42
N PRO A 111 7.89 14.21 19.75
CA PRO A 111 6.83 13.41 19.16
C PRO A 111 7.36 12.48 18.05
N ILE A 112 6.69 11.34 17.88
CA ILE A 112 6.89 10.46 16.73
C ILE A 112 6.38 11.18 15.47
N PHE A 113 7.22 11.28 14.43
CA PHE A 113 6.81 11.88 13.16
C PHE A 113 6.28 10.84 12.16
N ARG A 114 6.66 9.56 12.32
CA ARG A 114 6.11 8.43 11.56
C ARG A 114 4.97 7.77 12.34
N ASP A 115 3.84 8.45 12.42
CA ASP A 115 2.70 8.04 13.26
C ASP A 115 1.81 6.93 12.64
N ASN A 116 2.13 6.49 11.42
CA ASN A 116 1.41 5.46 10.69
C ASN A 116 2.34 4.28 10.37
N CYS A 117 2.61 3.47 11.40
CA CYS A 117 3.63 2.42 11.40
C CYS A 117 3.48 1.44 10.23
N ILE A 118 2.24 1.09 9.88
CA ILE A 118 1.93 0.11 8.82
C ILE A 118 2.31 0.57 7.41
N GLN A 119 2.60 1.86 7.20
CA GLN A 119 3.08 2.35 5.89
C GLN A 119 4.46 1.81 5.54
N CYS A 120 5.25 1.44 6.55
CA CYS A 120 6.61 0.95 6.38
C CYS A 120 6.76 -0.48 6.92
N HIS A 121 6.15 -0.78 8.07
CA HIS A 121 6.19 -2.09 8.69
C HIS A 121 5.01 -2.93 8.19
N GLY A 122 5.20 -3.64 7.09
CA GLY A 122 4.16 -4.52 6.54
C GLY A 122 4.03 -5.83 7.31
N GLN A 123 2.84 -6.43 7.30
CA GLN A 123 2.65 -7.81 7.75
C GLN A 123 3.17 -8.80 6.69
N GLN A 124 3.58 -9.98 7.14
CA GLN A 124 3.91 -11.10 6.27
C GLN A 124 2.96 -12.25 6.58
N ASN A 125 2.45 -12.88 5.54
CA ASN A 125 1.74 -14.13 5.66
C ASN A 125 2.75 -15.29 5.56
N ASP A 126 2.41 -16.44 6.13
CA ASP A 126 3.26 -17.64 6.10
C ASP A 126 3.12 -18.38 4.75
N THR A 127 3.22 -17.62 3.66
CA THR A 127 3.13 -18.12 2.29
C THR A 127 4.32 -17.61 1.51
N LYS A 128 4.95 -18.53 0.77
CA LYS A 128 6.04 -18.17 -0.13
C LYS A 128 5.54 -17.18 -1.20
N SER A 129 6.43 -16.32 -1.67
CA SER A 129 6.14 -15.47 -2.82
C SER A 129 5.75 -16.31 -4.03
N ALA A 130 4.79 -15.82 -4.83
CA ALA A 130 4.40 -16.47 -6.09
C ALA A 130 5.48 -16.41 -7.18
N PHE A 131 6.48 -15.53 -7.01
CA PHE A 131 7.65 -15.50 -7.87
C PHE A 131 8.63 -16.59 -7.43
N ASN A 132 9.07 -17.45 -8.38
CA ASN A 132 9.88 -18.65 -8.15
C ASN A 132 9.22 -19.75 -7.28
N SER A 133 7.88 -19.78 -7.16
CA SER A 133 7.20 -20.99 -6.71
C SER A 133 7.25 -22.00 -7.85
N GLU A 134 7.96 -23.12 -7.66
CA GLU A 134 8.02 -24.23 -8.63
C GLU A 134 6.60 -24.64 -9.08
N ASP A 135 6.45 -24.78 -10.40
CA ASP A 135 5.64 -25.86 -10.98
C ASP A 135 6.44 -27.17 -10.90
#